data_AF-A0A8C0UZX8-F1
#
_entry.id   AF-A0A8C0UZX8-F1
#
_cell.length_a   1.000
_cell.length_b   1.000
_cell.length_c   1.000
_cell.angle_alpha   90.00
_cell.angle_beta   90.00
_cell.angle_gamma   90.00
#
_symmetry.space_group_name_H-M   'P 1'
#
loop_
_entity.id
_entity.type
_entity.pdbx_description
1 polymer ?
#
loop_
_entity_poly.entity_id
_entity_poly.type
_entity_poly.pdbx_seq_one_letter_code
_entity_poly.pdbx_strand_id
1 'polypeptide(L)'
;CFLVNSFCKQGTVGRAQLPNALKAAGFHLNEQLCQVIVRRYAAEDGSMDFNSFISCLVRLDSMFRAFKSLDQDGSGHVKVTIEDWLQLTMYS
;
A
#
# COMPACT_ATOMS: atom_id res chain seq x y z
N CYS A 1 -5.52 9.58 -11.09
CA CYS A 1 -6.94 9.41 -11.50
C CYS A 1 -7.14 9.02 -12.97
N PHE A 2 -6.48 9.63 -13.97
CA PHE A 2 -6.59 9.16 -15.37
C PHE A 2 -5.69 7.95 -15.72
N LEU A 3 -4.52 7.80 -15.08
CA LEU A 3 -3.58 6.69 -15.37
C LEU A 3 -4.03 5.32 -14.83
N VAL A 4 -4.79 5.30 -13.73
CA VAL A 4 -5.33 4.04 -13.15
C VAL A 4 -6.32 3.38 -14.12
N ASN A 5 -7.06 4.18 -14.88
CA ASN A 5 -8.07 3.69 -15.80
C ASN A 5 -7.47 2.97 -17.03
N SER A 6 -6.24 3.33 -17.42
CA SER A 6 -5.55 2.69 -18.56
C SER A 6 -4.96 1.31 -18.23
N PHE A 7 -4.66 1.03 -16.96
CA PHE A 7 -4.18 -0.29 -16.51
C PHE A 7 -5.32 -1.26 -16.19
N CYS A 8 -6.50 -0.76 -15.80
CA CYS A 8 -7.67 -1.57 -15.44
C CYS A 8 -8.64 -1.79 -16.61
N LYS A 9 -8.16 -2.11 -17.82
CA LYS A 9 -9.06 -2.37 -18.97
C LYS A 9 -10.02 -3.55 -18.77
N GLN A 10 -9.79 -4.40 -17.77
CA GLN A 10 -10.61 -5.59 -17.45
C GLN A 10 -11.07 -5.66 -15.99
N GLY A 11 -10.88 -4.60 -15.18
CA GLY A 11 -11.27 -4.60 -13.76
C GLY A 11 -10.31 -5.35 -12.81
N THR A 12 -9.21 -5.90 -13.32
CA THR A 12 -8.15 -6.57 -12.57
C THR A 12 -6.78 -6.02 -12.92
N VAL A 13 -5.92 -5.84 -11.91
CA VAL A 13 -4.51 -5.47 -12.04
C VAL A 13 -3.67 -6.72 -11.92
N GLY A 14 -2.98 -7.11 -12.99
CA GLY A 14 -2.07 -8.26 -12.96
C GLY A 14 -0.82 -8.00 -12.10
N ARG A 15 -0.24 -9.05 -11.51
CA ARG A 15 0.99 -9.02 -10.70
C ARG A 15 2.13 -8.16 -11.28
N ALA A 16 2.35 -8.23 -12.59
CA ALA A 16 3.41 -7.49 -13.27
C ALA A 16 3.10 -5.99 -13.45
N GLN A 17 1.81 -5.61 -13.45
CA GLN A 17 1.37 -4.23 -13.62
C GLN A 17 1.21 -3.51 -12.27
N LEU A 18 1.10 -4.25 -11.17
CA LEU A 18 0.87 -3.69 -9.85
C LEU A 18 1.95 -2.70 -9.38
N PRO A 19 3.26 -2.98 -9.53
CA PRO A 19 4.29 -2.01 -9.15
C PRO A 19 4.21 -0.72 -9.97
N ASN A 20 3.92 -0.83 -11.26
CA ASN A 20 3.76 0.31 -12.15
C ASN A 20 2.50 1.13 -11.81
N ALA A 21 1.40 0.46 -11.44
CA ALA A 21 0.18 1.12 -11.00
C ALA A 21 0.36 1.89 -9.69
N LEU A 22 1.09 1.31 -8.72
CA LEU A 22 1.43 1.97 -7.46
C LEU A 22 2.33 3.19 -7.69
N LYS A 23 3.33 3.05 -8.57
CA LYS A 23 4.21 4.17 -8.97
C LYS A 23 3.41 5.28 -9.66
N ALA A 24 2.48 4.94 -10.54
CA ALA A 24 1.59 5.90 -11.20
C ALA A 24 0.58 6.55 -10.23
N ALA A 25 0.26 5.89 -9.11
CA ALA A 25 -0.53 6.46 -8.02
C ALA A 25 0.29 7.39 -7.09
N GLY A 26 1.60 7.50 -7.31
CA GLY A 26 2.50 8.37 -6.54
C GLY A 26 3.25 7.67 -5.41
N PHE A 27 3.07 6.36 -5.24
CA PHE A 27 3.75 5.59 -4.20
C PHE A 27 5.07 5.01 -4.74
N HIS A 28 6.19 5.47 -4.19
CA HIS A 28 7.52 4.92 -4.46
C HIS A 28 7.83 3.83 -3.43
N LEU A 29 7.25 2.64 -3.65
CA LEU A 29 7.47 1.49 -2.78
C LEU A 29 8.66 0.66 -3.27
N ASN A 30 9.42 0.11 -2.32
CA ASN A 30 10.47 -0.87 -2.61
C ASN A 30 9.85 -2.17 -3.17
N GLU A 31 10.59 -2.90 -4.00
CA GLU A 31 10.16 -4.17 -4.59
C GLU A 31 9.69 -5.17 -3.52
N GLN A 32 10.36 -5.21 -2.36
CA GLN A 32 9.94 -6.05 -1.24
C GLN A 32 8.55 -5.70 -0.71
N LEU A 33 8.23 -4.40 -0.59
CA LEU A 33 6.90 -3.95 -0.16
C LEU A 33 5.84 -4.27 -1.22
N CYS A 34 6.17 -4.10 -2.50
CA CYS A 34 5.31 -4.53 -3.60
C CYS A 34 5.01 -6.04 -3.54
N GLN A 35 6.01 -6.89 -3.22
CA GLN A 35 5.79 -8.32 -3.06
C GLN A 35 4.90 -8.66 -1.87
N VAL A 36 5.03 -7.95 -0.75
CA VAL A 36 4.14 -8.10 0.42
C VAL A 36 2.70 -7.72 0.04
N ILE A 37 2.50 -6.63 -0.68
CA ILE A 37 1.18 -6.18 -1.15
C ILE A 37 0.56 -7.24 -2.07
N VAL A 38 1.31 -7.72 -3.06
CA VAL A 38 0.83 -8.78 -3.97
C VAL A 38 0.45 -10.03 -3.16
N ARG A 39 1.29 -10.51 -2.25
CA ARG A 39 0.98 -11.71 -1.45
C ARG A 39 -0.22 -11.53 -0.53
N ARG A 40 -0.50 -10.31 -0.08
CA ARG A 40 -1.54 -10.03 0.91
C ARG A 40 -2.91 -9.73 0.29
N TYR A 41 -2.94 -9.19 -0.93
CA TYR A 41 -4.14 -8.68 -1.59
C TYR A 41 -4.40 -9.28 -2.98
N ALA A 42 -3.44 -9.96 -3.61
CA ALA A 42 -3.70 -10.66 -4.87
C ALA A 42 -4.33 -12.03 -4.60
N ALA A 43 -5.16 -12.48 -5.53
CA ALA A 43 -5.72 -13.82 -5.55
C ALA A 43 -4.64 -14.86 -5.90
N GLU A 44 -4.99 -16.15 -5.83
CA GLU A 44 -4.06 -17.26 -6.09
C GLU A 44 -3.47 -17.24 -7.52
N ASP A 45 -4.19 -16.64 -8.47
CA ASP A 45 -3.75 -16.43 -9.84
C ASP A 45 -2.78 -15.22 -9.99
N GLY A 46 -2.52 -14.50 -8.91
CA GLY A 46 -1.70 -13.29 -8.89
C GLY A 46 -2.38 -12.07 -9.48
N SER A 47 -3.68 -12.13 -9.77
CA SER A 47 -4.47 -10.97 -10.14
C SER A 47 -5.01 -10.26 -8.89
N MET A 48 -5.11 -8.94 -8.95
CA MET A 48 -5.73 -8.14 -7.90
C MET A 48 -6.96 -7.47 -8.46
N ASP A 49 -8.12 -7.68 -7.84
CA ASP A 49 -9.34 -6.98 -8.20
C ASP A 49 -9.28 -5.51 -7.78
N PHE A 50 -10.12 -4.68 -8.40
CA PHE A 50 -10.15 -3.25 -8.11
C PHE A 50 -10.47 -2.97 -6.63
N ASN A 51 -11.35 -3.77 -6.00
CA ASN A 51 -11.70 -3.59 -4.59
C ASN A 51 -10.51 -3.88 -3.66
N SER A 52 -9.72 -4.93 -3.92
CA SER A 52 -8.50 -5.17 -3.13
C SER A 52 -7.43 -4.14 -3.40
N PHE A 53 -7.33 -3.62 -4.62
CA PHE A 53 -6.42 -2.52 -4.95
C PHE A 53 -6.77 -1.24 -4.17
N ILE A 54 -8.05 -0.83 -4.17
CA ILE A 54 -8.51 0.33 -3.39
C ILE A 54 -8.31 0.08 -1.89
N SER A 55 -8.65 -1.11 -1.39
CA SER A 55 -8.45 -1.46 0.02
C SER A 55 -6.97 -1.41 0.43
N CYS A 56 -6.08 -1.87 -0.45
CA CYS A 56 -4.64 -1.76 -0.25
C CYS A 56 -4.19 -0.30 -0.20
N LEU A 57 -4.66 0.54 -1.14
CA LEU A 57 -4.31 1.96 -1.16
C LEU A 57 -4.79 2.70 0.09
N VAL A 58 -6.02 2.44 0.55
CA VAL A 58 -6.57 3.06 1.77
C VAL A 58 -5.76 2.66 3.00
N ARG A 59 -5.42 1.37 3.13
CA ARG A 59 -4.58 0.91 4.25
C ARG A 59 -3.16 1.49 4.17
N LEU A 60 -2.59 1.57 2.98
CA LEU A 60 -1.27 2.15 2.76
C LEU A 60 -1.26 3.65 3.12
N ASP A 61 -2.25 4.42 2.67
CA ASP A 61 -2.40 5.84 3.01
C ASP A 61 -2.55 6.06 4.52
N SER A 62 -3.35 5.22 5.18
CA SER A 62 -3.54 5.27 6.64
C SER A 62 -2.23 5.01 7.38
N MET A 63 -1.46 4.01 6.96
CA MET A 63 -0.14 3.69 7.53
C MET A 63 0.87 4.82 7.32
N PHE A 64 0.90 5.43 6.13
CA PHE A 64 1.76 6.60 5.86
C PHE A 64 1.37 7.81 6.72
N ARG A 65 0.08 8.06 6.93
CA ARG A 65 -0.41 9.13 7.81
C ARG A 65 -0.04 8.88 9.27
N ALA A 66 -0.22 7.65 9.76
CA ALA A 66 0.19 7.27 11.12
C ALA A 66 1.71 7.48 11.29
N PHE A 67 2.51 6.99 10.34
CA PHE A 67 3.96 7.18 10.36
C PHE A 67 4.33 8.67 10.36
N LYS A 68 3.74 9.48 9.48
CA LYS A 68 4.00 10.92 9.39
C LYS A 68 3.56 11.68 10.64
N SER A 69 2.49 11.22 11.32
CA SER A 69 2.06 11.80 12.59
C SER A 69 3.05 11.53 13.72
N LEU A 70 3.79 10.42 13.64
CA LEU A 70 4.80 10.03 14.62
C LEU A 70 6.18 10.59 14.27
N ASP A 71 6.52 10.72 12.99
CA ASP A 71 7.77 11.33 12.49
C ASP A 71 7.62 12.86 12.40
N GLN A 72 7.50 13.51 13.56
CA GLN A 72 7.36 14.97 13.64
C GLN A 72 8.62 15.71 13.16
N ASP A 73 9.78 15.07 13.28
CA ASP A 73 11.08 15.64 12.92
C ASP A 73 11.44 15.43 11.44
N GLY A 74 10.62 14.68 10.69
CA GLY A 74 10.88 14.36 9.27
C GLY A 74 12.18 13.58 9.07
N SER A 75 12.62 12.85 10.09
CA SER A 75 13.88 12.13 10.12
C SER A 75 13.84 10.84 9.30
N GLY A 76 12.63 10.38 8.92
CA GLY A 76 12.41 9.07 8.32
C GLY A 76 12.50 7.91 9.31
N HIS A 77 12.64 8.21 10.60
CA HIS A 77 12.69 7.24 11.68
C HIS A 77 11.68 7.58 12.76
N VAL A 78 10.89 6.59 13.19
CA VAL A 78 9.95 6.74 14.30
C VAL A 78 10.41 5.90 15.47
N LYS A 79 10.42 6.50 16.66
CA LYS A 79 10.63 5.79 17.92
C LYS A 79 9.29 5.63 18.63
N VAL A 80 8.76 4.40 18.64
CA VAL A 80 7.53 4.03 19.34
C VAL A 80 7.84 3.16 20.55
N THR A 81 7.01 3.25 21.58
CA THR A 81 7.02 2.27 22.69
C THR A 81 6.27 1.00 22.27
N ILE A 82 6.40 -0.09 23.03
CA ILE A 82 5.67 -1.33 22.75
C ILE A 82 4.14 -1.13 22.84
N GLU A 83 3.69 -0.27 23.75
CA GLU A 83 2.28 0.05 23.93
C GLU A 83 1.73 0.80 22.70
N ASP A 84 2.43 1.83 22.24
CA ASP A 84 2.06 2.58 21.03
C ASP A 84 2.09 1.68 19.79
N TRP A 85 3.10 0.82 19.68
CA TRP A 85 3.21 -0.13 18.57
C TRP A 85 2.03 -1.12 18.53
N LEU A 86 1.65 -1.66 19.69
CA LEU A 86 0.49 -2.55 19.79
C LEU A 86 -0.79 -1.80 19.46
N GLN A 87 -0.95 -0.56 19.90
CA GLN A 87 -2.11 0.26 19.54
C GLN A 87 -2.19 0.50 18.03
N LEU A 88 -1.08 0.88 17.40
CA LEU A 88 -1.01 1.12 15.95
C LEU A 88 -1.32 -0.14 15.13
N THR A 89 -0.85 -1.30 15.56
CA THR A 89 -1.00 -2.55 14.80
C THR A 89 -2.32 -3.28 15.05
N MET A 90 -2.93 -3.13 16.24
CA MET A 90 -4.15 -3.85 16.64
C MET A 90 -5.44 -3.06 16.42
N TYR A 91 -5.41 -1.72 16.43
CA TYR A 91 -6.60 -0.88 16.21
C TYR A 91 -6.76 -0.38 14.75
N SER A 92 -5.98 -0.94 13.80
CA SER A 92 -6.01 -0.59 12.36
C SER A 92 -6.91 -1.47 11.50
#